data_AF-T1BMN1-F1
#
_entry.id   AF-T1BMN1-F1
#
_cell.length_a   1.000
_cell.length_b   1.000
_cell.length_c   1.000
_cell.angle_alpha   90.00
_cell.angle_beta   90.00
_cell.angle_gamma   90.00
#
_symmetry.space_group_name_H-M   'P 1'
#
loop_
_entity.id
_entity.type
_entity.pdbx_description
1 polymer ?
#
loop_
_entity_poly.entity_id
_entity_poly.type
_entity_poly.pdbx_seq_one_letter_code
_entity_poly.pdbx_strand_id
1 'polypeptide(L)'
;MKRDRKTREHAEETLLAKGATRAQGAGDRARGELPDPERTCFERDRDRIVHSPAFRRLAGKTQVFIFPKDHQRTRLTHALE
;
A
#
# COMPACT_ATOMS: atom_id res chain seq x y z
N MET A 1 14.69 -16.64 9.01
CA MET A 1 15.61 -15.48 9.11
C MET A 1 14.91 -14.28 8.49
N LYS A 2 14.70 -13.17 9.23
CA LYS A 2 14.06 -11.97 8.67
C LYS A 2 14.99 -11.38 7.61
N ARG A 3 14.49 -11.14 6.39
CA ARG A 3 15.25 -10.43 5.34
C ARG A 3 15.17 -8.94 5.62
N ASP A 4 16.30 -8.25 5.65
CA ASP A 4 16.34 -6.80 5.83
C ASP A 4 15.80 -6.05 4.60
N ARG A 5 15.56 -4.75 4.73
CA ARG A 5 15.04 -3.93 3.61
C ARG A 5 15.96 -4.00 2.38
N LYS A 6 17.27 -3.82 2.59
CA LYS A 6 18.26 -3.72 1.51
C LYS A 6 18.35 -4.99 0.67
N THR A 7 18.32 -6.17 1.30
CA THR A 7 18.33 -7.47 0.61
C THR A 7 17.07 -7.62 -0.25
N ARG A 8 15.92 -7.15 0.25
CA ARG A 8 14.65 -7.21 -0.48
C ARG A 8 14.65 -6.25 -1.66
N GLU A 9 15.08 -5.01 -1.46
CA GLU A 9 15.22 -3.98 -2.52
C GLU A 9 16.17 -4.46 -3.64
N HIS A 10 17.30 -5.08 -3.30
CA HIS A 10 18.21 -5.61 -4.31
C HIS A 10 17.62 -6.83 -5.05
N ALA A 11 16.87 -7.69 -4.37
CA ALA A 11 16.20 -8.82 -5.01
C ALA A 11 15.14 -8.37 -6.04
N GLU A 12 14.56 -7.17 -5.88
CA GLU A 12 13.62 -6.59 -6.87
C GLU A 12 14.27 -6.35 -8.24
N GLU A 13 15.59 -6.15 -8.31
CA GLU A 13 16.31 -5.95 -9.58
C GLU A 13 16.19 -7.16 -10.51
N THR A 14 16.23 -8.35 -9.92
CA THR A 14 16.19 -9.64 -10.63
C THR A 14 14.78 -10.21 -10.71
N LEU A 15 13.96 -10.00 -9.68
CA LEU A 15 12.62 -10.59 -9.59
C LEU A 15 11.55 -9.80 -10.37
N LEU A 16 11.68 -8.47 -10.45
CA LEU A 16 10.69 -7.64 -11.13
C LEU A 16 10.98 -7.50 -12.62
N ALA A 17 9.91 -7.34 -13.41
CA ALA A 17 10.04 -7.07 -14.84
C ALA A 17 10.77 -5.74 -15.11
N LYS A 18 11.39 -5.62 -16.29
CA LYS A 18 12.22 -4.45 -16.70
C LYS A 18 11.50 -3.09 -16.58
N GLY A 19 10.18 -3.05 -16.70
CA GLY A 19 9.37 -1.82 -16.60
C GLY A 19 8.69 -1.62 -15.24
N ALA A 20 8.92 -2.50 -14.27
CA ALA A 20 8.29 -2.38 -12.96
C ALA A 20 8.94 -1.25 -12.14
N THR A 21 8.11 -0.48 -11.43
CA THR A 21 8.60 0.50 -10.45
C THR A 21 9.22 -0.23 -9.26
N ARG A 22 10.48 0.06 -8.97
CA ARG A 22 11.25 -0.53 -7.87
C ARG A 22 11.19 0.35 -6.63
N ALA A 23 11.29 -0.23 -5.44
CA ALA A 23 11.31 0.55 -4.19
C ALA A 23 12.57 1.41 -4.05
N GLN A 24 13.69 0.95 -4.60
CA GLN A 24 14.91 1.73 -4.63
C GLN A 24 14.75 2.95 -5.54
N GLY A 25 14.90 4.16 -4.97
CA GLY A 25 14.74 5.41 -5.71
C GLY A 25 13.29 5.75 -6.07
N ALA A 26 12.30 5.03 -5.51
CA ALA A 26 10.90 5.33 -5.75
C ALA A 26 10.42 6.55 -4.98
N GLY A 27 10.30 7.65 -5.71
CA GLY A 27 9.51 8.82 -5.35
C GLY A 27 10.19 9.72 -4.32
N ASP A 28 10.09 11.03 -4.56
CA ASP A 28 10.58 12.02 -3.62
C ASP A 28 9.57 12.25 -2.51
N ARG A 29 10.02 12.04 -1.27
CA ARG A 29 9.24 12.40 -0.10
C ARG A 29 9.23 13.91 0.06
N ALA A 30 8.05 14.50 0.21
CA ALA A 30 7.93 15.93 0.50
C ALA A 30 8.66 16.35 1.78
N ARG A 31 8.88 15.42 2.72
CA ARG A 31 9.73 15.60 3.89
C ARG A 31 10.78 14.49 3.93
N GLY A 32 12.04 14.88 4.07
CA GLY A 32 13.14 13.93 4.23
C GLY A 32 12.91 13.06 5.46
N GLU A 33 12.98 11.74 5.29
CA GLU A 33 12.85 10.77 6.37
C GLU A 33 13.90 9.68 6.22
N LEU A 34 14.42 9.21 7.35
CA LEU A 34 15.39 8.12 7.33
C LEU A 34 14.72 6.82 6.83
N PRO A 35 15.43 6.02 6.02
CA PRO A 35 14.93 4.72 5.58
C PRO A 35 14.71 3.73 6.76
N ASP A 36 13.65 2.93 6.70
CA ASP A 36 13.30 1.94 7.74
C ASP A 36 14.17 0.67 7.59
N PRO A 37 14.68 0.05 8.66
CA PRO A 37 15.60 -1.09 8.55
C PRO A 37 14.97 -2.35 7.92
N GLU A 38 13.66 -2.56 8.08
CA GLU A 38 12.97 -3.79 7.63
C GLU A 38 12.03 -3.54 6.44
N ARG A 39 11.36 -2.39 6.38
CA ARG A 39 10.30 -2.09 5.41
C ARG A 39 10.77 -1.27 4.22
N THR A 40 10.35 -1.64 3.03
CA THR A 40 10.57 -0.83 1.81
C THR A 40 9.75 0.46 1.85
N CYS A 41 10.09 1.43 0.99
CA CYS A 41 9.35 2.70 0.92
C CYS A 41 7.85 2.49 0.64
N PHE A 42 7.50 1.55 -0.24
CA PHE A 42 6.12 1.24 -0.58
C PHE A 42 5.37 0.51 0.53
N GLU A 43 6.06 -0.35 1.28
CA GLU A 43 5.45 -0.99 2.45
C GLU A 43 5.10 0.03 3.53
N ARG A 44 6.00 1.00 3.78
CA ARG A 44 5.72 2.10 4.70
C ARG A 44 4.53 2.94 4.25
N ASP A 45 4.37 3.17 2.95
CA ASP A 45 3.23 3.93 2.41
C ASP A 45 1.92 3.18 2.55
N ARG A 46 1.95 1.88 2.25
CA ARG A 46 0.79 1.02 2.47
C ARG A 46 0.35 1.07 3.92
N ASP A 47 1.28 0.94 4.87
CA ASP A 47 0.96 0.99 6.31
C ASP A 47 0.35 2.35 6.69
N ARG A 48 0.91 3.47 6.20
CA ARG A 48 0.37 4.82 6.45
C ARG A 48 -1.06 4.97 5.92
N ILE A 49 -1.35 4.47 4.73
CA ILE A 49 -2.67 4.52 4.11
C ILE A 49 -3.65 3.68 4.92
N VAL A 50 -3.31 2.41 5.17
CA VAL A 50 -4.17 1.44 5.87
C VAL A 50 -4.52 1.91 7.29
N HIS A 51 -3.56 2.51 8.00
CA HIS A 51 -3.77 3.00 9.36
C HIS A 51 -4.31 4.45 9.42
N SER A 52 -4.58 5.10 8.29
CA SER A 52 -5.10 6.46 8.27
C SER A 52 -6.57 6.53 8.73
N PRO A 53 -7.00 7.63 9.38
CA PRO A 53 -8.42 7.86 9.68
C PRO A 53 -9.29 7.91 8.41
N ALA A 54 -8.74 8.38 7.29
CA ALA A 54 -9.44 8.46 6.02
C ALA A 54 -9.81 7.08 5.48
N PHE A 55 -8.88 6.13 5.51
CA PHE A 55 -9.11 4.75 5.09
C PHE A 55 -10.11 4.04 6.01
N ARG A 56 -9.99 4.21 7.34
CA ARG A 56 -10.98 3.66 8.29
C ARG A 56 -12.41 4.16 8.03
N ARG A 57 -12.58 5.43 7.65
CA ARG A 57 -13.89 6.00 7.31
C ARG A 57 -14.53 5.37 6.06
N LEU A 58 -13.77 4.68 5.20
CA LEU A 58 -14.34 3.99 4.04
C LEU A 58 -15.29 2.85 4.45
N ALA A 59 -15.11 2.28 5.65
CA ALA A 59 -16.02 1.27 6.20
C ALA A 59 -17.45 1.80 6.37
N GLY A 60 -17.60 3.09 6.68
CA GLY A 60 -18.90 3.74 6.85
C GLY A 60 -19.44 4.39 5.58
N LYS A 61 -18.74 4.30 4.44
CA LYS A 61 -19.18 4.88 3.16
C LYS A 61 -19.69 3.78 2.26
N THR A 62 -20.91 3.91 1.76
CA THR A 62 -21.48 2.97 0.79
C THR A 62 -20.81 3.14 -0.58
N GLN A 63 -20.66 2.02 -1.29
CA GLN A 63 -20.23 2.01 -2.68
C GLN A 63 -21.47 1.81 -3.56
N VAL A 64 -21.89 2.87 -4.28
CA VAL A 64 -22.98 2.89 -5.29
C VAL A 64 -24.32 2.28 -4.82
N PHE A 65 -25.36 3.09 -4.73
CA PHE A 65 -26.71 2.65 -4.32
C PHE A 65 -27.45 2.02 -5.51
N ILE A 66 -27.55 0.69 -5.56
CA ILE A 66 -28.51 -0.03 -6.42
C ILE A 66 -29.42 -0.85 -5.48
N PHE A 67 -30.74 -0.75 -5.69
CA PHE A 67 -31.78 -1.44 -4.92
C PHE A 67 -31.50 -2.95 -4.77
N PRO A 68 -31.86 -3.56 -3.62
CA PRO A 68 -31.01 -4.55 -2.96
C PRO A 68 -31.16 -5.95 -3.57
N LYS A 69 -30.01 -6.58 -3.86
CA LYS A 69 -29.83 -8.01 -3.62
C LYS A 69 -28.63 -8.21 -2.71
N ASP A 70 -28.97 -8.66 -1.51
CA ASP A 70 -28.18 -9.40 -0.53
C ASP A 70 -27.07 -8.70 0.28
N HIS A 71 -26.13 -7.92 -0.26
CA HIS A 71 -25.06 -7.35 0.59
C HIS A 71 -24.62 -5.97 0.09
N GLN A 72 -24.84 -4.92 0.90
CA GLN A 72 -24.35 -3.58 0.56
C GLN A 72 -22.83 -3.53 0.71
N ARG A 73 -22.13 -3.29 -0.39
CA ARG A 73 -20.69 -3.04 -0.38
C ARG A 73 -20.38 -1.67 0.21
N THR A 74 -19.32 -1.61 1.00
CA THR A 74 -18.75 -0.33 1.43
C THR A 74 -17.61 0.05 0.47
N ARG A 75 -17.19 1.31 0.50
CA ARG A 75 -15.99 1.75 -0.21
C ARG A 75 -14.74 1.04 0.30
N LEU A 76 -14.75 0.55 1.54
CA LEU A 76 -13.65 -0.24 2.09
C LEU A 76 -13.60 -1.62 1.47
N THR A 77 -14.73 -2.34 1.42
CA THR A 77 -14.75 -3.69 0.81
C THR A 77 -14.35 -3.62 -0.66
N HIS A 78 -14.85 -2.62 -1.39
CA HIS A 78 -14.42 -2.39 -2.79
C HIS A 78 -12.94 -2.04 -2.92
N ALA A 79 -12.32 -1.38 -1.94
CA ALA A 79 -10.90 -1.03 -2.01
C ALA A 79 -9.96 -2.20 -1.67
N LEU A 80 -10.50 -3.26 -1.05
CA LEU A 80 -9.75 -4.48 -0.69
C LEU A 80 -9.95 -5.63 -1.71
N GLU A 81 -11.01 -5.55 -2.52
CA GLU A 81 -11.27 -6.42 -3.67
C GLU A 81 -10.40 -6.03 -4.87
#